data_AF-A0A520KLK6-F1
#
_entry.id   AF-A0A520KLK6-F1
#
_cell.length_a   1.000
_cell.length_b   1.000
_cell.length_c   1.000
_cell.angle_alpha   90.00
_cell.angle_beta   90.00
_cell.angle_gamma   90.00
#
_symmetry.space_group_name_H-M   'P 1'
#
loop_
_entity.id
_entity.type
_entity.pdbx_description
1 polymer ?
#
loop_
_entity_poly.entity_id
_entity_poly.type
_entity_poly.pdbx_seq_one_letter_code
_entity_poly.pdbx_strand_id
1 'polypeptide(L)'
;MPSFDVNPKKLIVFKLADKYVFKQYFDQKQVFTDLSSYYNNSKYRFEFTEPEKQSVLETLREHNYQPELVKELKPYIVGKKRYTKHASILKNSVSQRMIGDYNLFLMKDTFSVERALEEDAEQLDKLEIERTAEEVSDPDKWK
;
A
#
# COMPACT_ATOMS: atom_id res chain seq x y z
N MET A 1 -26.94 11.31 -24.21
CA MET A 1 -25.94 11.72 -23.22
C MET A 1 -24.89 10.62 -23.18
N PRO A 2 -23.59 10.88 -23.41
CA PRO A 2 -22.60 9.85 -23.16
C PRO A 2 -22.52 9.68 -21.64
N SER A 3 -22.99 8.54 -21.13
CA SER A 3 -22.60 8.10 -19.80
C SER A 3 -21.08 7.91 -19.87
N PHE A 4 -20.32 8.84 -19.30
CA PHE A 4 -18.95 8.53 -18.99
C PHE A 4 -19.02 7.38 -17.99
N ASP A 5 -18.74 6.17 -18.43
CA ASP A 5 -18.48 5.02 -17.57
C ASP A 5 -17.20 5.35 -16.79
N VAL A 6 -17.34 6.14 -15.72
CA VAL A 6 -16.25 6.44 -14.81
C VAL A 6 -16.07 5.21 -13.95
N ASN A 7 -15.35 4.21 -14.48
CA ASN A 7 -15.02 3.01 -13.72
C ASN A 7 -14.40 3.43 -12.38
N PRO A 8 -14.91 2.91 -11.26
CA PRO A 8 -14.44 3.29 -9.96
C PRO A 8 -12.95 2.94 -9.82
N LYS A 9 -12.19 3.85 -9.21
CA LYS A 9 -10.74 3.66 -9.03
C LYS A 9 -10.51 2.64 -7.92
N LYS A 10 -9.92 1.50 -8.25
CA LYS A 10 -9.52 0.50 -7.25
C LYS A 10 -8.49 1.08 -6.29
N LEU A 11 -8.66 0.80 -5.01
CA LEU A 11 -7.76 1.25 -3.95
C LEU A 11 -7.58 0.12 -2.94
N ILE A 12 -6.36 -0.35 -2.75
CA ILE A 12 -6.08 -1.41 -1.78
C ILE A 12 -5.86 -0.78 -0.40
N VAL A 13 -6.54 -1.34 0.59
CA VAL A 13 -6.38 -0.99 2.00
C VAL A 13 -5.87 -2.22 2.73
N PHE A 14 -4.66 -2.12 3.30
CA PHE A 14 -4.04 -3.19 4.07
C PHE A 14 -4.45 -3.09 5.53
N LYS A 15 -4.78 -4.22 6.15
CA LYS A 15 -4.87 -4.32 7.60
C LYS A 15 -3.48 -4.63 8.17
N LEU A 16 -2.88 -3.68 8.88
CA LEU A 16 -1.56 -3.79 9.51
C LEU A 16 -1.73 -3.68 11.03
N ALA A 17 -1.54 -4.79 11.75
CA ALA A 17 -1.84 -4.88 13.18
C ALA A 17 -3.26 -4.37 13.53
N ASP A 18 -3.34 -3.33 14.33
CA ASP A 18 -4.55 -2.66 14.82
C ASP A 18 -5.07 -1.56 13.87
N LYS A 19 -4.41 -1.34 12.73
CA LYS A 19 -4.69 -0.24 11.81
C LYS A 19 -5.01 -0.70 10.40
N TYR A 20 -5.70 0.16 9.68
CA TYR A 20 -5.90 0.10 8.24
C TYR A 20 -5.05 1.16 7.57
N VAL A 21 -4.35 0.76 6.51
CA VAL A 21 -3.37 1.62 5.84
C VAL A 21 -3.54 1.55 4.34
N PHE A 22 -3.55 2.71 3.69
CA PHE A 22 -3.46 2.80 2.23
C PHE A 22 -2.66 4.04 1.82
N LYS A 23 -2.23 4.07 0.57
CA LYS A 23 -1.55 5.22 -0.02
C LYS A 23 -2.15 5.52 -1.37
N GLN A 24 -2.75 6.69 -1.49
CA GLN A 24 -3.34 7.17 -2.72
C GLN A 24 -3.03 8.65 -2.89
N TYR A 25 -2.71 9.03 -4.12
CA TYR A 25 -2.74 10.43 -4.52
C TYR A 25 -4.13 10.74 -5.05
N PHE A 26 -4.82 11.70 -4.43
CA PHE A 26 -6.15 12.11 -4.83
C PHE A 26 -6.04 13.28 -5.83
N ASP A 27 -6.59 13.09 -7.04
CA ASP A 27 -6.67 14.18 -8.03
C ASP A 27 -7.66 15.27 -7.58
N GLN A 28 -8.70 14.86 -6.85
CA GLN A 28 -9.72 15.74 -6.31
C GLN A 28 -9.32 16.20 -4.91
N LYS A 29 -9.06 17.50 -4.74
CA LYS A 29 -8.64 18.09 -3.46
C LYS A 29 -9.64 17.80 -2.33
N GLN A 30 -10.94 17.73 -2.64
CA GLN A 30 -11.98 17.49 -1.65
C GLN A 30 -11.79 16.15 -0.92
N VAL A 31 -11.46 15.08 -1.64
CA VAL A 31 -11.23 13.74 -1.05
C VAL A 31 -10.10 13.77 -0.04
N PHE A 32 -9.03 14.50 -0.36
CA PHE A 32 -7.92 14.67 0.57
C PHE A 32 -8.33 15.48 1.80
N THR A 33 -9.11 16.54 1.61
CA THR A 33 -9.61 17.36 2.73
C THR A 33 -10.48 16.54 3.67
N ASP A 34 -11.42 15.76 3.15
CA ASP A 34 -12.34 14.93 3.94
C ASP A 34 -11.60 13.85 4.73
N LEU A 35 -10.51 13.31 4.18
CA LEU A 35 -9.68 12.27 4.81
C LEU A 35 -8.43 12.81 5.51
N SER A 36 -8.26 14.13 5.60
CA SER A 36 -7.01 14.76 6.03
C SER A 36 -6.63 14.41 7.48
N SER A 37 -7.61 14.18 8.35
CA SER A 37 -7.40 13.73 9.74
C SER A 37 -6.73 12.35 9.83
N TYR A 38 -6.90 11.52 8.80
CA TYR A 38 -6.31 10.17 8.74
C TYR A 38 -4.94 10.17 8.03
N TYR A 39 -4.46 11.31 7.54
CA TYR A 39 -3.21 11.37 6.78
C TYR A 39 -1.98 11.48 7.71
N ASN A 40 -1.09 10.49 7.64
CA ASN A 40 0.19 10.51 8.33
C ASN A 40 1.27 11.17 7.47
N ASN A 41 1.60 12.44 7.78
CA ASN A 41 2.60 13.21 7.05
C ASN A 41 4.02 12.62 7.09
N SER A 42 4.39 11.94 8.19
CA SER A 42 5.72 11.34 8.32
C SER A 42 5.89 10.09 7.46
N LYS A 43 4.79 9.34 7.25
CA LYS A 43 4.79 8.09 6.49
C LYS A 43 4.18 8.21 5.09
N TYR A 44 3.66 9.39 4.73
CA TYR A 44 3.02 9.70 3.45
C TYR A 44 1.93 8.68 3.06
N ARG A 45 1.06 8.34 4.01
CA ARG A 45 -0.01 7.35 3.87
C ARG A 45 -1.19 7.69 4.78
N PHE A 46 -2.35 7.12 4.49
CA PHE A 46 -3.53 7.22 5.34
C PHE A 46 -3.54 6.07 6.34
N GLU A 47 -3.83 6.36 7.60
CA GLU A 47 -3.97 5.40 8.69
C GLU A 47 -5.26 5.66 9.47
N PHE A 48 -6.03 4.62 9.72
CA PHE A 48 -7.24 4.69 10.53
C PHE A 48 -7.48 3.38 11.28
N THR A 49 -8.31 3.42 12.31
CA THR A 49 -8.61 2.30 13.20
C THR A 49 -9.96 1.65 12.88
N GLU A 50 -10.27 0.52 13.54
CA GLU A 50 -11.54 -0.21 13.31
C GLU A 50 -12.80 0.66 13.52
N PRO A 51 -12.90 1.53 14.56
CA PRO A 51 -14.06 2.42 14.71
C PRO A 51 -14.26 3.41 13.56
N GLU A 52 -13.17 3.87 12.94
CA GLU A 52 -13.17 4.88 11.87
C GLU A 52 -13.38 4.27 10.48
N LYS A 53 -13.15 2.97 10.36
CA LYS A 53 -13.14 2.22 9.11
C LYS A 53 -14.36 2.44 8.24
N GLN A 54 -15.56 2.34 8.81
CA GLN A 54 -16.78 2.47 8.02
C GLN A 54 -16.87 3.85 7.37
N SER A 55 -16.63 4.91 8.14
CA SER A 55 -16.66 6.29 7.67
C SER A 55 -15.64 6.52 6.56
N VAL A 56 -14.39 6.09 6.75
CA VAL A 56 -13.33 6.26 5.72
C VAL A 56 -13.68 5.52 4.42
N LEU A 57 -14.17 4.27 4.52
CA LEU A 57 -14.52 3.47 3.35
C LEU A 57 -15.74 4.04 2.61
N GLU A 58 -16.71 4.61 3.31
CA GLU A 58 -17.85 5.30 2.71
C GLU A 58 -17.43 6.56 1.99
N THR A 59 -16.64 7.44 2.62
CA THR A 59 -16.09 8.64 1.97
C THR A 59 -15.33 8.29 0.68
N LEU A 60 -14.52 7.23 0.68
CA LEU A 60 -13.84 6.76 -0.53
C LEU A 60 -14.84 6.37 -1.64
N ARG A 61 -15.91 5.65 -1.30
CA ARG A 61 -16.94 5.23 -2.27
C ARG A 61 -17.73 6.40 -2.82
N GLU A 62 -18.08 7.38 -1.99
CA GLU A 62 -18.75 8.62 -2.41
C GLU A 62 -17.92 9.39 -3.44
N HIS A 63 -16.59 9.29 -3.34
CA HIS A 63 -15.63 9.90 -4.26
C HIS A 63 -15.20 8.99 -5.43
N ASN A 64 -16.00 7.97 -5.75
CA ASN A 64 -15.79 7.02 -6.86
C ASN A 64 -14.51 6.16 -6.75
N TYR A 65 -14.08 5.86 -5.51
CA TYR A 65 -13.09 4.82 -5.24
C TYR A 65 -13.77 3.51 -4.83
N GLN A 66 -13.14 2.40 -5.18
CA GLN A 66 -13.54 1.07 -4.73
C GLN A 66 -12.48 0.52 -3.78
N PRO A 67 -12.61 0.79 -2.46
CA PRO A 67 -11.65 0.30 -1.50
C PRO A 67 -11.81 -1.21 -1.28
N GLU A 68 -10.70 -1.95 -1.38
CA GLU A 68 -10.62 -3.38 -1.15
C GLU A 68 -9.75 -3.66 0.08
N LEU A 69 -10.31 -4.37 1.07
CA LEU A 69 -9.59 -4.75 2.27
C LEU A 69 -8.78 -6.02 2.02
N VAL A 70 -7.46 -5.88 2.01
CA VAL A 70 -6.52 -6.99 1.82
C VAL A 70 -5.90 -7.37 3.15
N LYS A 71 -5.95 -8.67 3.45
CA LYS A 71 -5.30 -9.28 4.63
C LYS A 71 -4.00 -9.99 4.27
N GLU A 72 -3.92 -10.54 3.07
CA GLU A 72 -2.74 -11.26 2.60
C GLU A 72 -1.73 -10.28 2.00
N LEU A 73 -0.62 -10.05 2.71
CA LEU A 73 0.38 -9.06 2.29
C LEU A 73 1.37 -9.61 1.26
N LYS A 74 1.61 -10.92 1.30
CA LYS A 74 2.63 -11.61 0.49
C LYS A 74 2.63 -11.22 -1.00
N PRO A 75 1.48 -11.19 -1.71
CA PRO A 75 1.44 -10.80 -3.13
C PRO A 75 1.89 -9.37 -3.43
N TYR A 76 1.92 -8.51 -2.41
CA TYR A 76 2.23 -7.09 -2.51
C TYR A 76 3.63 -6.76 -2.00
N ILE A 77 4.40 -7.75 -1.55
CA ILE A 77 5.74 -7.53 -1.00
C ILE A 77 6.78 -7.82 -2.07
N VAL A 78 7.61 -6.81 -2.34
CA VAL A 78 8.80 -6.93 -3.19
C VAL A 78 10.04 -6.58 -2.39
N GLY A 79 11.16 -7.20 -2.73
CA GLY A 79 12.47 -6.90 -2.16
C GLY A 79 13.41 -6.34 -3.20
N LYS A 80 14.34 -5.48 -2.77
CA LYS A 80 15.45 -5.02 -3.59
C LYS A 80 16.71 -4.94 -2.75
N LYS A 81 17.85 -5.34 -3.32
CA LYS A 81 19.14 -5.28 -2.61
C LYS A 81 19.42 -3.88 -2.09
N ARG A 82 20.04 -3.80 -0.91
CA ARG A 82 20.48 -2.54 -0.29
C ARG A 82 21.45 -1.79 -1.22
N TYR A 83 21.54 -0.48 -1.00
CA TYR A 83 22.42 0.43 -1.77
C TYR A 83 22.10 0.55 -3.26
N THR A 84 20.94 0.05 -3.70
CA THR A 84 20.42 0.26 -5.05
C THR A 84 19.43 1.42 -5.10
N LYS A 85 19.25 2.03 -6.28
CA LYS A 85 18.23 3.07 -6.48
C LYS A 85 16.83 2.46 -6.39
N HIS A 86 15.99 3.00 -5.51
CA HIS A 86 14.63 2.50 -5.26
C HIS A 86 13.62 3.62 -4.93
N ALA A 87 13.92 4.87 -5.29
CA ALA A 87 13.07 6.01 -4.94
C ALA A 87 11.66 5.92 -5.58
N SER A 88 11.58 5.40 -6.80
CA SER A 88 10.34 5.09 -7.54
C SER A 88 9.51 3.99 -6.87
N ILE A 89 10.16 2.91 -6.41
CA ILE A 89 9.52 1.83 -5.63
C ILE A 89 8.97 2.39 -4.31
N LEU A 90 9.79 3.14 -3.57
CA LEU A 90 9.40 3.75 -2.30
C LEU A 90 8.22 4.72 -2.45
N LYS A 91 8.16 5.47 -3.56
CA LYS A 91 7.02 6.35 -3.86
C LYS A 91 5.70 5.57 -3.97
N ASN A 92 5.75 4.32 -4.41
CA ASN A 92 4.57 3.46 -4.58
C ASN A 92 4.39 2.41 -3.48
N SER A 93 5.19 2.44 -2.42
CA SER A 93 5.01 1.58 -1.25
C SER A 93 4.21 2.27 -0.14
N VAL A 94 3.38 1.50 0.55
CA VAL A 94 2.65 1.91 1.77
C VAL A 94 3.50 1.76 3.03
N SER A 95 4.48 0.86 2.99
CA SER A 95 5.39 0.60 4.10
C SER A 95 6.69 0.00 3.57
N GLN A 96 7.78 0.16 4.33
CA GLN A 96 9.08 -0.41 4.00
C GLN A 96 9.75 -0.96 5.25
N ARG A 97 10.61 -1.95 5.07
CA ARG A 97 11.50 -2.46 6.12
C ARG A 97 12.78 -3.01 5.53
N MET A 98 13.73 -3.30 6.39
CA MET A 98 15.02 -3.82 5.99
C MET A 98 15.25 -5.18 6.66
N ILE A 99 15.57 -6.21 5.88
CA ILE A 99 15.84 -7.59 6.35
C ILE A 99 17.07 -8.12 5.61
N GLY A 100 18.11 -8.52 6.35
CA GLY A 100 19.38 -8.93 5.72
C GLY A 100 19.83 -7.86 4.71
N ASP A 101 20.35 -8.23 3.56
CA ASP A 101 20.77 -7.27 2.53
C ASP A 101 19.66 -6.74 1.62
N TYR A 102 18.39 -6.84 2.03
CA TYR A 102 17.24 -6.38 1.24
C TYR A 102 16.46 -5.26 1.94
N ASN A 103 16.02 -4.31 1.12
CA ASN A 103 14.92 -3.41 1.43
C ASN A 103 13.63 -4.06 0.91
N LEU A 104 12.67 -4.30 1.79
CA LEU A 104 11.36 -4.82 1.45
C LEU A 104 10.35 -3.69 1.40
N PHE A 105 9.46 -3.76 0.42
CA PHE A 105 8.44 -2.76 0.17
C PHE A 105 7.09 -3.45 0.08
N LEU A 106 6.14 -3.01 0.92
CA LEU A 106 4.74 -3.35 0.76
C LEU A 106 4.14 -2.35 -0.23
N MET A 107 3.82 -2.82 -1.43
CA MET A 107 3.35 -1.99 -2.53
C MET A 107 1.87 -1.63 -2.37
N LYS A 108 1.48 -0.45 -2.85
CA LYS A 108 0.10 0.06 -2.68
C LYS A 108 -0.96 -0.66 -3.52
N ASP A 109 -0.57 -1.37 -4.58
CA ASP A 109 -1.44 -2.13 -5.48
C ASP A 109 -0.59 -3.11 -6.32
N THR A 110 -1.25 -4.02 -7.06
CA THR A 110 -0.58 -5.03 -7.91
C THR A 110 0.20 -4.41 -9.07
N PHE A 111 -0.29 -3.30 -9.63
CA PHE A 111 0.41 -2.58 -10.69
C PHE A 111 1.75 -2.01 -10.21
N SER A 112 1.79 -1.58 -8.95
CA SER A 112 3.01 -1.09 -8.31
C SER A 112 3.99 -2.24 -8.03
N VAL A 113 3.49 -3.45 -7.75
CA VAL A 113 4.31 -4.67 -7.69
C VAL A 113 4.96 -4.92 -9.05
N GLU A 114 4.16 -4.98 -10.12
CA GLU A 114 4.65 -5.22 -11.49
C GLU A 114 5.74 -4.20 -11.88
N ARG A 115 5.49 -2.91 -11.66
CA ARG A 115 6.48 -1.85 -11.92
C ARG A 115 7.75 -2.01 -11.09
N ALA A 116 7.65 -2.42 -9.84
CA ALA A 116 8.84 -2.66 -9.03
C ALA A 116 9.67 -3.82 -9.58
N LEU A 117 9.02 -4.88 -10.07
CA LEU A 117 9.70 -6.01 -10.72
C LEU A 117 10.39 -5.60 -12.03
N GLU A 118 9.80 -4.69 -12.80
CA GLU A 118 10.44 -4.07 -13.97
C GLU A 118 11.66 -3.22 -13.60
N GLU A 119 11.70 -2.70 -12.36
CA GLU A 119 12.82 -1.94 -11.80
C GLU A 119 13.81 -2.81 -11.00
N ASP A 120 14.00 -4.07 -11.39
CA ASP A 120 14.91 -5.05 -10.77
C ASP A 120 14.60 -5.34 -9.28
N ALA A 121 13.35 -5.18 -8.85
CA ALA A 121 12.90 -5.77 -7.59
C ALA A 121 12.55 -7.25 -7.80
N GLU A 122 12.52 -7.99 -6.71
CA GLU A 122 12.24 -9.41 -6.68
C GLU A 122 11.01 -9.70 -5.81
N GLN A 123 10.21 -10.68 -6.23
CA GLN A 123 9.10 -11.18 -5.43
C GLN A 123 9.62 -11.80 -4.13
N LEU A 124 8.83 -11.70 -3.05
CA LEU A 124 9.22 -12.20 -1.72
C LEU A 124 9.71 -13.67 -1.75
N ASP A 125 9.05 -14.54 -2.51
CA ASP A 125 9.41 -15.96 -2.63
C ASP A 125 10.75 -16.23 -3.33
N LYS A 126 11.31 -15.23 -4.01
CA LYS A 126 12.60 -15.32 -4.71
C LYS A 126 13.75 -14.74 -3.89
N LEU A 127 13.44 -14.06 -2.78
CA LEU A 127 14.45 -13.40 -1.96
C LEU A 127 15.25 -14.43 -1.16
N GLU A 128 16.57 -14.31 -1.23
CA GLU A 128 17.49 -15.08 -0.38
C GLU A 128 17.63 -14.40 0.99
N ILE A 129 16.62 -14.58 1.86
CA ILE A 129 16.58 -14.02 3.22
C ILE A 129 16.43 -15.11 4.29
N GLU A 130 16.96 -14.86 5.49
CA GLU A 130 16.93 -15.80 6.63
C GLU A 130 15.55 -15.92 7.31
N ARG A 131 14.46 -15.54 6.63
CA ARG A 131 13.10 -15.52 7.16
C ARG A 131 12.14 -16.11 6.15
N THR A 132 11.10 -16.78 6.61
CA THR A 132 10.11 -17.32 5.70
C THR A 132 9.21 -16.22 5.14
N ALA A 133 8.58 -16.46 3.99
CA ALA A 133 7.64 -15.51 3.39
C ALA A 133 6.46 -15.22 4.35
N GLU A 134 6.06 -16.21 5.16
CA GLU A 134 5.00 -16.09 6.16
C GLU A 134 5.42 -15.14 7.30
N GLU A 135 6.65 -15.26 7.82
CA GLU A 135 7.16 -14.35 8.85
C GLU A 135 7.28 -12.91 8.36
N VAL A 136 7.66 -12.73 7.11
CA VAL A 136 7.84 -11.40 6.51
C VAL A 136 6.49 -10.76 6.19
N SER A 137 5.53 -11.55 5.72
CA SER A 137 4.18 -11.11 5.36
C SER A 137 3.25 -10.92 6.55
N ASP A 138 3.71 -11.20 7.78
CA ASP A 138 2.99 -10.92 9.02
C ASP A 138 2.64 -9.41 9.12
N PRO A 139 1.33 -9.06 9.13
CA PRO A 139 0.87 -7.68 9.25
C PRO A 139 1.38 -6.95 10.50
N ASP A 140 1.63 -7.66 11.60
CA ASP A 140 2.10 -7.06 12.86
C ASP A 140 3.51 -6.48 12.76
N LYS A 141 4.26 -6.90 11.74
CA LYS A 141 5.62 -6.44 11.50
C LYS A 141 5.68 -5.16 10.64
N TRP A 142 4.59 -4.77 9.96
CA TRP A 142 4.58 -3.71 8.92
C TRP A 142 4.17 -2.30 9.43
N LYS A 143 4.29 -2.07 10.74
CA LYS A 143 3.86 -0.84 11.43
C LYS A 143 4.47 0.46 10.89
#